data_AF-A0A5M3VYW8-F1
#
_entry.id   AF-A0A5M3VYW8-F1
#
_cell.length_a   1.000
_cell.length_b   1.000
_cell.length_c   1.000
_cell.angle_alpha   90.00
_cell.angle_beta   90.00
_cell.angle_gamma   90.00
#
_symmetry.space_group_name_H-M   'P 1'
#
loop_
_entity.id
_entity.type
_entity.pdbx_description
1 polymer ?
#
loop_
_entity_poly.entity_id
_entity_poly.type
_entity_poly.pdbx_seq_one_letter_code
_entity_poly.pdbx_strand_id
1 'polypeptide(L)'
;MIDAHHHLWDPARRVYGWMAGEALAPLRRAYGVEDLRRETSAAGITGTVLVQTVSDLTETEEFLSLAAASDGLIRGVVGWVDLTAPDVSDQLARLRTLPGGDLLVGIRHQVQDEPDPDWFARPDVRRGLLAVAAAGLVYDLLVLVPQLPVAREVVAGLPDLRFVLDHAAKPPVASGELNPWSDALAALAKLPHVSCKLSGLVTEASWSDWTPADLAPYAEHVLDSFGSSRVMFGSDWPVCELAATYSQVTALARSLTPTDHTQIFKSTAESVYGLTS
;
A
#
# COMPACT_ATOMS: atom_id res chain seq x y z
N MET A 1 -3.96 -11.45 12.78
CA MET A 1 -4.01 -10.07 12.23
C MET A 1 -3.52 -10.09 10.81
N ILE A 2 -3.86 -9.09 10.00
CA ILE A 2 -3.42 -8.94 8.61
C ILE A 2 -2.49 -7.73 8.52
N ASP A 3 -1.32 -7.93 7.91
CA ASP A 3 -0.48 -6.85 7.42
C ASP A 3 -0.83 -6.54 5.97
N ALA A 4 -1.54 -5.43 5.73
CA ALA A 4 -2.04 -5.07 4.41
C ALA A 4 -1.00 -4.39 3.51
N HIS A 5 0.25 -4.23 3.95
CA HIS A 5 1.28 -3.61 3.12
C HIS A 5 2.68 -4.07 3.54
N HIS A 6 3.28 -4.91 2.71
CA HIS A 6 4.70 -5.23 2.77
C HIS A 6 5.23 -5.53 1.37
N HIS A 7 6.54 -5.65 1.27
CA HIS A 7 7.28 -5.88 0.05
C HIS A 7 8.24 -7.06 0.20
N LEU A 8 8.61 -7.64 -0.93
CA LEU A 8 9.68 -8.60 -1.07
C LEU A 8 10.51 -8.21 -2.28
N TRP A 9 11.83 -8.37 -2.20
CA TRP A 9 12.70 -8.06 -3.33
C TRP A 9 14.04 -8.77 -3.23
N ASP A 10 14.73 -8.83 -4.36
CA ASP A 10 16.11 -9.29 -4.46
C ASP A 10 16.89 -8.40 -5.44
N PRO A 11 17.84 -7.57 -4.95
CA PRO A 11 18.67 -6.70 -5.80
C PRO A 11 19.58 -7.47 -6.76
N ALA A 12 19.77 -8.78 -6.58
CA ALA A 12 20.47 -9.63 -7.54
C ALA A 12 19.60 -9.98 -8.77
N ARG A 13 18.28 -9.84 -8.67
CA ARG A 13 17.32 -10.22 -9.74
C ARG A 13 16.81 -9.02 -10.55
N ARG A 14 16.69 -7.85 -9.94
CA ARG A 14 16.18 -6.64 -10.59
C ARG A 14 16.86 -5.38 -10.03
N VAL A 15 16.89 -4.32 -10.83
CA VAL A 15 17.31 -2.99 -10.39
C VAL A 15 16.14 -2.25 -9.77
N TYR A 16 16.31 -1.73 -8.55
CA TYR A 16 15.33 -0.93 -7.84
C TYR A 16 15.79 0.53 -7.82
N GLY A 17 15.35 1.31 -8.80
CA GLY A 17 15.82 2.69 -9.00
C GLY A 17 15.59 3.60 -7.78
N TRP A 18 14.49 3.37 -7.06
CA TRP A 18 14.15 4.11 -5.84
C TRP A 18 15.14 3.87 -4.67
N MET A 19 15.97 2.82 -4.71
CA MET A 19 16.98 2.51 -3.67
C MET A 19 18.36 3.15 -3.92
N ALA A 20 18.51 4.06 -4.87
CA ALA A 20 19.82 4.58 -5.29
C ALA A 20 20.56 5.43 -4.23
N GLY A 21 19.84 6.00 -3.24
CA GLY A 21 20.41 6.87 -2.22
C GLY A 21 21.15 6.13 -1.09
N GLU A 22 22.19 6.75 -0.53
CA GLU A 22 23.00 6.13 0.53
C GLU A 22 22.21 5.88 1.82
N ALA A 23 21.25 6.75 2.13
CA ALA A 23 20.32 6.54 3.25
C ALA A 23 19.49 5.24 3.10
N LEU A 24 19.33 4.74 1.87
CA LEU A 24 18.59 3.52 1.54
C LEU A 24 19.50 2.29 1.44
N ALA A 25 20.81 2.44 1.69
CA ALA A 25 21.76 1.34 1.65
C ALA A 25 21.33 0.10 2.47
N PRO A 26 20.73 0.22 3.67
CA PRO A 26 20.25 -0.94 4.44
C PRO A 26 19.20 -1.79 3.72
N LEU A 27 18.47 -1.23 2.77
CA LEU A 27 17.44 -1.92 1.99
C LEU A 27 18.00 -2.72 0.81
N ARG A 28 19.26 -2.47 0.40
CA ARG A 28 19.91 -3.09 -0.77
C ARG A 28 20.40 -4.52 -0.48
N ARG A 29 19.50 -5.36 0.02
CA ARG A 29 19.69 -6.81 0.22
C ARG A 29 18.41 -7.56 -0.11
N ALA A 30 18.49 -8.88 -0.24
CA ALA A 30 17.31 -9.71 -0.47
C ALA A 30 16.44 -9.78 0.79
N TYR A 31 15.12 -9.71 0.60
CA TYR A 31 14.09 -9.93 1.60
C TYR A 31 13.08 -10.93 1.04
N GLY A 32 13.01 -12.11 1.65
CA GLY A 32 12.19 -13.22 1.17
C GLY A 32 11.05 -13.63 2.12
N VAL A 33 10.24 -14.59 1.68
CA VAL A 33 9.10 -15.13 2.43
C VAL A 33 9.52 -15.68 3.81
N GLU A 34 10.74 -16.22 3.91
CA GLU A 34 11.24 -16.77 5.18
C GLU A 34 11.71 -15.67 6.15
N ASP A 35 12.20 -14.53 5.65
CA ASP A 35 12.41 -13.34 6.48
C ASP A 35 11.06 -12.81 6.99
N LEU A 36 10.09 -12.66 6.08
CA LEU A 36 8.74 -12.24 6.41
C LEU A 36 8.12 -13.14 7.49
N ARG A 37 8.23 -14.46 7.34
CA ARG A 37 7.66 -15.45 8.28
C ARG A 37 8.18 -15.25 9.71
N ARG A 38 9.47 -14.90 9.87
CA ARG A 38 10.05 -14.56 11.17
C ARG A 38 9.41 -13.33 11.78
N GLU A 39 9.34 -12.25 11.01
CA GLU A 39 8.78 -10.98 11.48
C GLU A 39 7.28 -11.11 11.82
N THR A 40 6.49 -11.74 10.95
CA THR A 40 5.05 -11.91 11.15
C THR A 40 4.73 -12.79 12.36
N SER A 41 5.53 -13.85 12.58
CA SER A 41 5.35 -14.76 13.73
C SER A 41 5.58 -14.03 15.05
N ALA A 42 6.65 -13.23 15.15
CA ALA A 42 6.95 -12.43 16.34
C ALA A 42 5.86 -11.39 16.63
N ALA A 43 5.23 -10.84 15.58
CA ALA A 43 4.19 -9.82 15.69
C ALA A 43 2.75 -10.36 15.79
N GLY A 44 2.52 -11.68 15.69
CA GLY A 44 1.17 -12.27 15.68
C GLY A 44 0.35 -11.98 14.42
N ILE A 45 1.03 -11.69 13.32
CA ILE A 45 0.43 -11.51 11.98
C ILE A 45 0.24 -12.90 11.36
N THR A 46 -0.96 -13.14 10.83
CA THR A 46 -1.42 -14.46 10.35
C THR A 46 -1.73 -14.45 8.86
N GLY A 47 -1.58 -13.31 8.20
CA GLY A 47 -1.81 -13.12 6.78
C GLY A 47 -1.26 -11.77 6.34
N THR A 48 -0.83 -11.67 5.09
CA THR A 48 -0.25 -10.44 4.54
C THR A 48 -0.78 -10.14 3.14
N VAL A 49 -0.67 -8.87 2.72
CA VAL A 49 -0.86 -8.44 1.34
C VAL A 49 0.50 -7.98 0.80
N LEU A 50 1.00 -8.68 -0.22
CA LEU A 50 2.27 -8.39 -0.88
C LEU A 50 2.06 -7.35 -1.98
N VAL A 51 2.80 -6.24 -1.93
CA VAL A 51 2.61 -5.10 -2.83
C VAL A 51 3.82 -4.93 -3.74
N GLN A 52 3.60 -4.75 -5.04
CA GLN A 52 4.63 -4.51 -6.07
C GLN A 52 5.61 -3.41 -5.68
N THR A 53 6.86 -3.48 -6.11
CA THR A 53 7.93 -2.53 -5.79
C THR A 53 8.50 -1.79 -6.99
N VAL A 54 8.21 -2.27 -8.21
CA VAL A 54 8.63 -1.67 -9.48
C VAL A 54 7.54 -1.70 -10.55
N SER A 55 7.66 -0.82 -11.54
CA SER A 55 6.77 -0.79 -12.70
C SER A 55 7.14 -1.85 -13.75
N ASP A 56 7.01 -3.13 -13.37
CA ASP A 56 7.39 -4.29 -14.18
C ASP A 56 6.34 -5.40 -14.05
N LEU A 57 5.69 -5.77 -15.16
CA LEU A 57 4.68 -6.83 -15.18
C LEU A 57 5.25 -8.18 -14.68
N THR A 58 6.53 -8.45 -14.92
CA THR A 58 7.17 -9.70 -14.49
C THR A 58 7.25 -9.82 -12.98
N GLU A 59 7.31 -8.69 -12.24
CA GLU A 59 7.25 -8.73 -10.78
C GLU A 59 5.90 -9.23 -10.28
N THR A 60 4.81 -8.83 -10.96
CA THR A 60 3.47 -9.35 -10.63
C THR A 60 3.41 -10.85 -10.82
N GLU A 61 3.91 -11.38 -11.95
CA GLU A 61 3.94 -12.83 -12.21
C GLU A 61 4.76 -13.59 -11.15
N GLU A 62 5.90 -13.02 -10.74
CA GLU A 62 6.76 -13.56 -9.67
C GLU A 62 6.06 -13.53 -8.31
N PHE A 63 5.37 -12.44 -7.97
CA PHE A 63 4.69 -12.26 -6.69
C PHE A 63 3.49 -13.20 -6.54
N LEU A 64 2.74 -13.44 -7.62
CA LEU A 64 1.67 -14.44 -7.61
C LEU A 64 2.23 -15.84 -7.35
N SER A 65 3.36 -16.18 -8.00
CA SER A 65 4.05 -17.45 -7.79
C SER A 65 4.57 -17.61 -6.35
N LEU A 66 5.15 -16.55 -5.77
CA LEU A 66 5.60 -16.52 -4.37
C LEU A 66 4.42 -16.65 -3.40
N ALA A 67 3.31 -15.97 -3.66
CA ALA A 67 2.11 -16.03 -2.83
C ALA A 67 1.52 -17.45 -2.81
N ALA A 68 1.43 -18.10 -3.97
CA ALA A 68 0.98 -19.49 -4.09
C ALA A 68 1.87 -20.48 -3.31
N ALA A 69 3.16 -20.18 -3.18
CA ALA A 69 4.14 -21.00 -2.45
C ALA A 69 4.33 -20.58 -0.98
N SER A 70 3.53 -19.65 -0.46
CA SER A 70 3.74 -19.05 0.87
C SER A 70 3.07 -19.80 2.04
N ASP A 71 2.49 -20.97 1.80
CA ASP A 71 1.66 -21.73 2.76
C ASP A 71 0.51 -20.90 3.37
N GLY A 72 -0.08 -19.99 2.58
CA GLY A 72 -1.19 -19.13 3.00
C GLY A 72 -0.80 -17.93 3.85
N LEU A 73 0.51 -17.67 4.04
CA LEU A 73 0.97 -16.45 4.70
C LEU A 73 0.63 -15.21 3.87
N ILE A 74 0.90 -15.23 2.57
CA ILE A 74 0.50 -14.14 1.65
C ILE A 74 -0.90 -14.46 1.15
N ARG A 75 -1.87 -13.65 1.56
CA ARG A 75 -3.30 -13.84 1.25
C ARG A 75 -3.79 -12.99 0.09
N GLY A 76 -2.99 -12.03 -0.35
CA GLY A 76 -3.27 -11.19 -1.50
C GLY A 76 -2.01 -10.59 -2.09
N VAL A 77 -2.06 -10.33 -3.38
CA VAL A 77 -1.03 -9.63 -4.16
C VAL A 77 -1.65 -8.38 -4.77
N VAL A 78 -1.05 -7.23 -4.48
CA VAL A 78 -1.28 -5.99 -5.23
C VAL A 78 -0.14 -5.87 -6.24
N GLY A 79 -0.45 -6.20 -7.49
CA GLY A 79 0.52 -6.25 -8.58
C GLY A 79 0.68 -4.91 -9.30
N TRP A 80 1.46 -4.93 -10.36
CA TRP A 80 1.60 -3.87 -11.35
C TRP A 80 1.16 -4.35 -12.74
N VAL A 81 0.47 -3.48 -13.47
CA VAL A 81 0.27 -3.53 -14.93
C VAL A 81 0.44 -2.12 -15.48
N ASP A 82 0.80 -1.98 -16.75
CA ASP A 82 0.80 -0.68 -17.41
C ASP A 82 -0.64 -0.22 -17.66
N LEU A 83 -1.13 0.74 -16.86
CA LEU A 83 -2.47 1.30 -17.01
C LEU A 83 -2.68 2.00 -18.36
N THR A 84 -1.61 2.44 -19.00
CA THR A 84 -1.66 3.14 -20.29
C THR A 84 -1.71 2.19 -21.48
N ALA A 85 -1.40 0.90 -21.26
CA ALA A 85 -1.39 -0.10 -22.30
C ALA A 85 -2.80 -0.30 -22.90
N PRO A 86 -2.91 -0.45 -24.23
CA PRO A 86 -4.20 -0.71 -24.88
C PRO A 86 -4.75 -2.11 -24.56
N ASP A 87 -3.88 -3.05 -24.20
CA ASP A 87 -4.19 -4.45 -23.87
C ASP A 87 -4.25 -4.73 -22.36
N VAL A 88 -4.35 -3.69 -21.52
CA VAL A 88 -4.39 -3.81 -20.04
C VAL A 88 -5.43 -4.82 -19.54
N SER A 89 -6.61 -4.89 -20.16
CA SER A 89 -7.64 -5.88 -19.82
C SER A 89 -7.17 -7.33 -20.07
N ASP A 90 -6.45 -7.56 -21.17
CA ASP A 90 -5.92 -8.88 -21.52
C ASP A 90 -4.75 -9.26 -20.59
N GLN A 91 -3.92 -8.29 -20.20
CA GLN A 91 -2.86 -8.49 -19.21
C GLN A 91 -3.45 -8.94 -17.87
N LEU A 92 -4.48 -8.24 -17.36
CA LEU A 92 -5.17 -8.60 -16.12
C LEU A 92 -5.82 -9.99 -16.21
N ALA A 93 -6.49 -10.30 -17.33
CA ALA A 93 -7.07 -11.61 -17.56
C ALA A 93 -6.01 -12.72 -17.57
N ARG A 94 -4.85 -12.49 -18.20
CA ARG A 94 -3.73 -13.43 -18.21
C ARG A 94 -3.19 -13.67 -16.81
N LEU A 95 -2.94 -12.62 -16.02
CA LEU A 95 -2.43 -12.76 -14.64
C LEU A 95 -3.33 -13.65 -13.78
N ARG A 96 -4.66 -13.57 -13.95
CA ARG A 96 -5.62 -14.44 -13.26
C ARG A 96 -5.48 -15.94 -13.59
N THR A 97 -4.90 -16.28 -14.73
CA THR A 97 -4.68 -17.67 -15.15
C THR A 97 -3.38 -18.28 -14.62
N LEU A 98 -2.48 -17.46 -14.07
CA LEU A 98 -1.20 -17.91 -13.54
C LEU A 98 -1.37 -18.59 -12.16
N PRO A 99 -0.39 -19.40 -11.72
CA PRO A 99 -0.34 -19.87 -10.34
C PRO A 99 -0.41 -18.69 -9.36
N GLY A 100 -1.35 -18.74 -8.41
CA GLY A 100 -1.63 -17.64 -7.48
C GLY A 100 -2.46 -16.49 -8.06
N GLY A 101 -2.95 -16.60 -9.30
CA GLY A 101 -3.77 -15.57 -9.95
C GLY A 101 -5.10 -15.28 -9.24
N ASP A 102 -5.62 -16.23 -8.45
CA ASP A 102 -6.73 -16.05 -7.52
C ASP A 102 -6.39 -15.12 -6.36
N LEU A 103 -5.10 -15.04 -5.98
CA LEU A 103 -4.58 -14.12 -4.97
C LEU A 103 -4.30 -12.71 -5.51
N LEU A 104 -4.48 -12.44 -6.80
CA LEU A 104 -4.42 -11.06 -7.32
C LEU A 104 -5.61 -10.26 -6.77
N VAL A 105 -5.38 -9.31 -5.88
CA VAL A 105 -6.45 -8.55 -5.20
C VAL A 105 -6.46 -7.08 -5.57
N GLY A 106 -5.36 -6.57 -6.10
CA GLY A 106 -5.30 -5.18 -6.56
C GLY A 106 -4.17 -4.90 -7.53
N ILE A 107 -4.16 -3.67 -8.02
CA ILE A 107 -3.10 -3.09 -8.84
C ILE A 107 -2.62 -1.79 -8.19
N ARG A 108 -1.32 -1.53 -8.24
CA ARG A 108 -0.69 -0.27 -7.83
C ARG A 108 0.18 0.27 -8.94
N HIS A 109 0.17 1.58 -9.16
CA HIS A 109 1.21 2.30 -9.91
C HIS A 109 1.87 3.34 -9.01
N GLN A 110 3.18 3.56 -9.14
CA GLN A 110 3.92 4.59 -8.41
C GLN A 110 3.64 5.99 -8.98
N VAL A 111 2.40 6.49 -8.83
CA VAL A 111 2.01 7.83 -9.31
C VAL A 111 2.89 8.94 -8.69
N GLN A 112 3.37 8.75 -7.46
CA GLN A 112 4.32 9.65 -6.80
C GLN A 112 5.61 9.92 -7.60
N ASP A 113 6.02 9.00 -8.48
CA ASP A 113 7.27 9.09 -9.23
C ASP A 113 7.05 9.61 -10.66
N GLU A 114 5.80 9.84 -11.07
CA GLU A 114 5.48 10.35 -12.40
C GLU A 114 5.90 11.82 -12.53
N PRO A 115 6.59 12.20 -13.61
CA PRO A 115 7.04 13.58 -13.82
C PRO A 115 5.88 14.51 -14.21
N ASP A 116 4.82 13.97 -14.80
CA ASP A 116 3.60 14.70 -15.11
C ASP A 116 2.69 14.74 -13.88
N PRO A 117 2.45 15.92 -13.26
CA PRO A 117 1.60 16.03 -12.08
C PRO A 117 0.14 15.62 -12.36
N ASP A 118 -0.28 15.66 -13.63
CA ASP A 118 -1.62 15.30 -14.09
C ASP A 118 -1.67 13.88 -14.67
N TRP A 119 -0.59 13.09 -14.54
CA TRP A 119 -0.49 11.75 -15.14
C TRP A 119 -1.70 10.88 -14.80
N PHE A 120 -2.14 10.92 -13.54
CA PHE A 120 -3.25 10.10 -13.05
C PHE A 120 -4.60 10.47 -13.69
N ALA A 121 -4.76 11.71 -14.15
CA ALA A 121 -5.97 12.18 -14.83
C ALA A 121 -5.98 11.89 -16.34
N ARG A 122 -4.90 11.33 -16.89
CA ARG A 122 -4.81 11.05 -18.33
C ARG A 122 -5.91 10.10 -18.79
N PRO A 123 -6.46 10.28 -20.01
CA PRO A 123 -7.52 9.42 -20.53
C PRO A 123 -7.15 7.93 -20.67
N ASP A 124 -5.88 7.63 -20.97
CA ASP A 124 -5.37 6.27 -21.09
C ASP A 124 -5.22 5.60 -19.72
N VAL A 125 -4.71 6.31 -18.71
CA VAL A 125 -4.71 5.86 -17.31
C VAL A 125 -6.14 5.58 -16.82
N ARG A 126 -7.09 6.48 -17.12
CA ARG A 126 -8.50 6.26 -16.78
C ARG A 126 -9.07 4.99 -17.42
N ARG A 127 -8.68 4.66 -18.65
CA ARG A 127 -9.06 3.39 -19.29
C ARG A 127 -8.49 2.18 -18.53
N GLY A 128 -7.23 2.25 -18.11
CA GLY A 128 -6.60 1.24 -17.26
C GLY A 128 -7.34 1.03 -15.94
N LEU A 129 -7.68 2.12 -15.24
CA LEU A 129 -8.44 2.06 -13.99
C LEU A 129 -9.83 1.42 -14.18
N LEU A 130 -10.51 1.72 -15.28
CA LEU A 130 -11.78 1.06 -15.62
C LEU A 130 -11.61 -0.45 -15.87
N ALA A 131 -10.48 -0.87 -16.46
CA ALA A 131 -10.17 -2.29 -16.63
C ALA A 131 -9.89 -2.98 -15.28
N VAL A 132 -9.18 -2.30 -14.36
CA VAL A 132 -8.97 -2.78 -12.97
C VAL A 132 -10.32 -2.97 -12.26
N ALA A 133 -11.23 -1.99 -12.38
CA ALA A 133 -12.57 -2.07 -11.81
C ALA A 133 -13.38 -3.25 -12.39
N ALA A 134 -13.36 -3.40 -13.71
CA ALA A 134 -14.05 -4.49 -14.41
C ALA A 134 -13.51 -5.88 -14.04
N ALA A 135 -12.22 -5.97 -13.67
CA ALA A 135 -11.60 -7.19 -13.16
C ALA A 135 -11.91 -7.48 -11.67
N GLY A 136 -12.71 -6.62 -11.01
CA GLY A 136 -13.07 -6.75 -9.59
C GLY A 136 -11.92 -6.44 -8.62
N LEU A 137 -10.83 -5.85 -9.12
CA LEU A 137 -9.62 -5.56 -8.37
C LEU A 137 -9.70 -4.21 -7.65
N VAL A 138 -8.94 -4.08 -6.56
CA VAL A 138 -8.71 -2.81 -5.87
C VAL A 138 -7.61 -2.02 -6.59
N TYR A 139 -7.64 -0.70 -6.53
CA TYR A 139 -6.50 0.14 -6.90
C TYR A 139 -5.84 0.76 -5.67
N ASP A 140 -4.58 0.43 -5.44
CA ASP A 140 -3.77 1.06 -4.40
C ASP A 140 -3.19 2.38 -4.94
N LEU A 141 -3.56 3.48 -4.29
CA LEU A 141 -3.24 4.85 -4.68
C LEU A 141 -2.01 5.33 -3.91
N LEU A 142 -0.85 5.27 -4.56
CA LEU A 142 0.43 5.76 -4.03
C LEU A 142 0.74 7.14 -4.62
N VAL A 143 0.48 8.19 -3.84
CA VAL A 143 0.60 9.60 -4.23
C VAL A 143 1.24 10.43 -3.11
N LEU A 144 1.76 11.60 -3.47
CA LEU A 144 2.21 12.63 -2.54
C LEU A 144 1.10 13.67 -2.29
N VAL A 145 1.25 14.46 -1.22
CA VAL A 145 0.32 15.54 -0.87
C VAL A 145 -0.06 16.47 -2.04
N PRO A 146 0.90 16.95 -2.87
CA PRO A 146 0.57 17.83 -4.00
C PRO A 146 -0.30 17.17 -5.08
N GLN A 147 -0.34 15.84 -5.15
CA GLN A 147 -1.12 15.07 -6.13
C GLN A 147 -2.54 14.74 -5.64
N LEU A 148 -2.83 14.91 -4.34
CA LEU A 148 -4.16 14.62 -3.78
C LEU A 148 -5.33 15.35 -4.46
N PRO A 149 -5.22 16.63 -4.90
CA PRO A 149 -6.30 17.30 -5.62
C PRO A 149 -6.69 16.56 -6.91
N VAL A 150 -5.72 16.24 -7.76
CA VAL A 150 -5.93 15.49 -9.01
C VAL A 150 -6.43 14.08 -8.72
N ALA A 151 -5.83 13.40 -7.74
CA ALA A 151 -6.25 12.07 -7.33
C ALA A 151 -7.73 12.04 -6.89
N ARG A 152 -8.17 13.03 -6.10
CA ARG A 152 -9.57 13.14 -5.68
C ARG A 152 -10.51 13.30 -6.86
N GLU A 153 -10.17 14.11 -7.86
CA GLU A 153 -11.01 14.29 -9.05
C GLU A 153 -11.19 12.98 -9.82
N VAL A 154 -10.10 12.26 -10.05
CA VAL A 154 -10.11 10.96 -10.74
C VAL A 154 -10.91 9.92 -9.94
N VAL A 155 -10.65 9.80 -8.64
CA VAL A 155 -11.33 8.85 -7.75
C VAL A 155 -12.82 9.15 -7.67
N ALA A 156 -13.23 10.42 -7.59
CA ALA A 156 -14.64 10.81 -7.59
C ALA A 156 -15.35 10.43 -8.91
N GLY A 157 -14.62 10.41 -10.03
CA GLY A 157 -15.13 9.98 -11.33
C GLY A 157 -15.21 8.47 -11.55
N LEU A 158 -14.81 7.66 -10.56
CA LEU A 158 -14.76 6.20 -10.62
C LEU A 158 -15.39 5.55 -9.37
N PRO A 159 -16.69 5.77 -9.11
CA PRO A 159 -17.35 5.31 -7.88
C PRO A 159 -17.42 3.77 -7.73
N ASP A 160 -17.31 3.03 -8.83
CA ASP A 160 -17.36 1.56 -8.84
C ASP A 160 -15.99 0.89 -8.61
N LEU A 161 -14.90 1.66 -8.63
CA LEU A 161 -13.56 1.17 -8.33
C LEU A 161 -13.26 1.40 -6.86
N ARG A 162 -12.88 0.35 -6.12
CA ARG A 162 -12.39 0.52 -4.74
C ARG A 162 -10.97 1.05 -4.76
N PHE A 163 -10.71 2.09 -3.98
CA PHE A 163 -9.38 2.67 -3.82
C PHE A 163 -8.86 2.48 -2.41
N VAL A 164 -7.55 2.20 -2.29
CA VAL A 164 -6.84 2.18 -1.01
C VAL A 164 -5.71 3.20 -1.07
N LEU A 165 -5.81 4.26 -0.28
CA LEU A 165 -4.74 5.24 -0.15
C LEU A 165 -3.56 4.62 0.61
N ASP A 166 -2.40 4.59 -0.03
CA ASP A 166 -1.15 4.13 0.57
C ASP A 166 -0.59 5.20 1.54
N HIS A 167 -0.10 4.75 2.70
CA HIS A 167 0.66 5.53 3.68
C HIS A 167 0.05 6.88 4.07
N ALA A 168 -1.29 6.98 4.10
CA ALA A 168 -2.01 8.22 4.31
C ALA A 168 -1.54 9.38 3.41
N ALA A 169 -1.15 9.11 2.17
CA ALA A 169 -0.57 10.08 1.23
C ALA A 169 0.72 10.75 1.71
N LYS A 170 1.51 10.05 2.53
CA LYS A 170 2.83 10.48 3.01
C LYS A 170 2.79 11.86 3.70
N PRO A 171 2.16 11.95 4.90
CA PRO A 171 2.13 13.20 5.64
C PRO A 171 3.53 13.73 5.94
N PRO A 172 3.73 15.05 6.06
CA PRO A 172 5.05 15.62 6.30
C PRO A 172 5.45 15.55 7.80
N VAL A 173 5.49 14.34 8.36
CA VAL A 173 5.68 14.08 9.81
C VAL A 173 6.96 14.72 10.34
N ALA A 174 8.06 14.66 9.59
CA ALA A 174 9.34 15.28 9.98
C ALA A 174 9.23 16.80 10.24
N SER A 175 8.32 17.49 9.57
CA SER A 175 8.09 18.94 9.76
C SER A 175 7.06 19.25 10.87
N GLY A 176 6.25 18.28 11.25
CA GLY A 176 5.10 18.47 12.15
C GLY A 176 3.93 19.25 11.51
N GLU A 177 4.01 19.59 10.22
CA GLU A 177 2.91 20.29 9.53
C GLU A 177 1.72 19.33 9.31
N LEU A 178 0.52 19.79 9.67
CA LEU A 178 -0.73 19.08 9.36
C LEU A 178 -1.36 19.59 8.07
N ASN A 179 -1.42 20.91 7.89
CA ASN A 179 -1.94 21.50 6.66
C ASN A 179 -0.81 21.77 5.66
N PRO A 180 -1.03 21.56 4.35
CA PRO A 180 -2.33 21.29 3.70
C PRO A 180 -2.74 19.81 3.64
N TRP A 181 -1.93 18.89 4.16
CA TRP A 181 -2.18 17.44 4.11
C TRP A 181 -3.52 17.04 4.71
N SER A 182 -3.85 17.52 5.91
CA SER A 182 -5.06 17.13 6.65
C SER A 182 -6.32 17.50 5.89
N ASP A 183 -6.38 18.71 5.30
CA ASP A 183 -7.52 19.17 4.51
C ASP A 183 -7.69 18.34 3.23
N ALA A 184 -6.58 18.05 2.53
CA ALA A 184 -6.60 17.26 1.32
C ALA A 184 -7.01 15.80 1.59
N LEU A 185 -6.50 15.20 2.67
CA LEU A 185 -6.86 13.86 3.12
C LEU A 185 -8.34 13.78 3.48
N ALA A 186 -8.84 14.73 4.28
CA ALA A 186 -10.25 14.77 4.68
C ALA A 186 -11.18 14.95 3.48
N ALA A 187 -10.75 15.71 2.46
CA ALA A 187 -11.50 15.86 1.22
C ALA A 187 -11.59 14.54 0.42
N LEU A 188 -10.52 13.75 0.37
CA LEU A 188 -10.52 12.42 -0.25
C LEU A 188 -11.37 11.42 0.56
N ALA A 189 -11.28 11.46 1.90
CA ALA A 189 -12.00 10.56 2.80
C ALA A 189 -13.53 10.68 2.72
N LYS A 190 -14.06 11.80 2.20
CA LYS A 190 -15.50 11.99 1.90
C LYS A 190 -16.03 11.04 0.82
N LEU A 191 -15.14 10.43 0.02
CA LEU A 191 -15.49 9.44 -0.98
C LEU A 191 -15.62 8.06 -0.30
N PRO A 192 -16.82 7.45 -0.27
CA PRO A 192 -17.08 6.26 0.56
C PRO A 192 -16.36 4.99 0.05
N HIS A 193 -15.98 4.96 -1.22
CA HIS A 193 -15.24 3.89 -1.88
C HIS A 193 -13.72 3.98 -1.69
N VAL A 194 -13.24 4.91 -0.86
CA VAL A 194 -11.82 5.07 -0.50
C VAL A 194 -11.58 4.59 0.91
N SER A 195 -10.61 3.68 1.06
CA SER A 195 -10.02 3.26 2.32
C SER A 195 -8.59 3.80 2.45
N CYS A 196 -8.00 3.73 3.64
CA CYS A 196 -6.65 4.22 3.91
C CYS A 196 -5.83 3.15 4.64
N LYS A 197 -4.56 3.00 4.25
CA LYS A 197 -3.59 2.26 5.06
C LYS A 197 -2.97 3.17 6.10
N LEU A 198 -2.94 2.68 7.35
CA LEU A 198 -2.12 3.23 8.42
C LEU A 198 -0.78 2.49 8.37
N SER A 199 0.11 2.95 7.50
CA SER A 199 1.41 2.35 7.19
C SER A 199 2.42 3.45 6.80
N GLY A 200 3.72 3.13 6.76
CA GLY A 200 4.77 4.03 6.24
C GLY A 200 5.02 5.33 7.01
N LEU A 201 4.30 5.62 8.11
CA LEU A 201 4.43 6.89 8.82
C LEU A 201 5.82 7.12 9.43
N VAL A 202 6.47 6.05 9.93
CA VAL A 202 7.79 6.14 10.57
C VAL A 202 8.88 6.62 9.60
N THR A 203 8.73 6.33 8.30
CA THR A 203 9.67 6.76 7.25
C THR A 203 9.37 8.13 6.68
N GLU A 204 8.23 8.74 7.04
CA GLU A 204 7.95 10.16 6.77
C GLU A 204 8.36 11.07 7.94
N ALA A 205 8.68 10.47 9.09
CA ALA A 205 9.24 11.14 10.25
C ALA A 205 10.77 11.29 10.14
N SER A 206 11.39 11.90 11.15
CA SER A 206 12.85 11.83 11.27
C SER A 206 13.25 10.43 11.77
N TRP A 207 13.94 9.66 10.92
CA TRP A 207 14.10 8.20 11.08
C TRP A 207 14.80 7.77 12.37
N SER A 208 15.66 8.64 12.94
CA SER A 208 16.49 8.29 14.10
C SER A 208 15.97 8.78 15.46
N ASP A 209 14.95 9.64 15.50
CA ASP A 209 14.52 10.33 16.72
C ASP A 209 13.00 10.56 16.82
N TRP A 210 12.19 9.95 15.94
CA TRP A 210 10.73 9.98 16.06
C TRP A 210 10.25 9.34 17.36
N THR A 211 9.11 9.83 17.86
CA THR A 211 8.39 9.28 19.01
C THR A 211 6.94 8.99 18.62
N PRO A 212 6.22 8.11 19.36
CA PRO A 212 4.78 7.90 19.10
C PRO A 212 3.95 9.20 19.12
N ALA A 213 4.38 10.21 19.89
CA ALA A 213 3.69 11.49 19.98
C ALA A 213 3.79 12.32 18.69
N ASP A 214 4.87 12.17 17.93
CA ASP A 214 5.05 12.87 16.64
C ASP A 214 4.10 12.32 15.57
N LEU A 215 3.72 11.04 15.70
CA LEU A 215 2.91 10.31 14.72
C LEU A 215 1.43 10.30 15.08
N ALA A 216 1.10 10.50 16.37
CA ALA A 216 -0.27 10.46 16.87
C ALA A 216 -1.22 11.44 16.15
N PRO A 217 -0.87 12.72 15.92
CA PRO A 217 -1.77 13.65 15.22
C PRO A 217 -2.17 13.18 13.82
N TYR A 218 -1.27 12.50 13.12
CA TYR A 218 -1.52 11.98 11.78
C TYR A 218 -2.40 10.73 11.81
N ALA A 219 -2.15 9.81 12.74
CA ALA A 219 -2.97 8.62 12.92
C ALA A 219 -4.40 8.98 13.39
N GLU A 220 -4.53 9.92 14.32
CA GLU A 220 -5.81 10.45 14.80
C GLU A 220 -6.60 11.07 13.64
N HIS A 221 -5.97 11.94 12.84
CA HIS A 221 -6.64 12.56 11.70
C HIS A 221 -7.10 11.55 10.62
N VAL A 222 -6.31 10.50 10.37
CA VAL A 222 -6.70 9.39 9.50
C VAL A 222 -7.93 8.67 10.05
N LEU A 223 -7.92 8.33 11.35
CA LEU A 223 -9.03 7.63 11.99
C LEU A 223 -10.32 8.46 12.03
N ASP A 224 -10.21 9.75 12.33
CA ASP A 224 -11.34 10.69 12.35
C ASP A 224 -11.93 10.90 10.95
N SER A 225 -11.07 10.95 9.92
CA SER A 225 -11.51 11.19 8.54
C SER A 225 -12.15 9.95 7.89
N PHE A 226 -11.55 8.77 8.08
CA PHE A 226 -11.99 7.55 7.40
C PHE A 226 -12.94 6.69 8.24
N GLY A 227 -12.81 6.73 9.57
CA GLY A 227 -13.39 5.76 10.49
C GLY A 227 -12.66 4.41 10.44
N SER A 228 -12.63 3.70 11.57
CA SER A 228 -11.89 2.43 11.71
C SER A 228 -12.29 1.35 10.69
N SER A 229 -13.52 1.38 10.17
CA SER A 229 -14.02 0.44 9.17
C SER A 229 -13.44 0.66 7.76
N ARG A 230 -12.69 1.75 7.53
CA ARG A 230 -12.00 2.06 6.27
C ARG A 230 -10.50 2.29 6.47
N VAL A 231 -9.97 2.01 7.66
CA VAL A 231 -8.55 2.06 7.95
C VAL A 231 -8.03 0.64 8.14
N MET A 232 -6.87 0.33 7.57
CA MET A 232 -6.20 -0.97 7.72
C MET A 232 -4.72 -0.80 8.06
N PHE A 233 -4.19 -1.68 8.91
CA PHE A 233 -2.77 -1.71 9.26
C PHE A 233 -1.92 -2.22 8.09
N GLY A 234 -0.75 -1.61 7.89
CA GLY A 234 0.33 -2.17 7.08
C GLY A 234 1.69 -1.83 7.69
N SER A 235 2.63 -2.76 7.64
CA SER A 235 3.97 -2.55 8.22
C SER A 235 4.84 -1.65 7.36
N ASP A 236 4.64 -1.68 6.05
CA ASP A 236 5.57 -1.16 5.05
C ASP A 236 6.95 -1.84 5.12
N TRP A 237 7.00 -3.07 5.65
CA TRP A 237 8.24 -3.82 5.74
C TRP A 237 8.69 -4.28 4.34
N PRO A 238 10.00 -4.27 4.04
CA PRO A 238 11.11 -3.90 4.91
C PRO A 238 11.51 -2.43 4.80
N VAL A 239 10.77 -1.57 4.10
CA VAL A 239 11.06 -0.13 4.01
C VAL A 239 11.05 0.51 5.41
N CYS A 240 10.14 0.08 6.27
CA CYS A 240 10.06 0.57 7.65
C CYS A 240 11.37 0.40 8.44
N GLU A 241 12.21 -0.59 8.11
CA GLU A 241 13.49 -0.87 8.80
C GLU A 241 14.52 0.27 8.70
N LEU A 242 14.26 1.27 7.86
CA LEU A 242 15.01 2.53 7.86
C LEU A 242 14.83 3.35 9.15
N ALA A 243 13.68 3.20 9.82
CA ALA A 243 13.28 4.01 10.98
C ALA A 243 12.80 3.17 12.17
N ALA A 244 12.29 1.97 11.94
CA ALA A 244 11.71 1.11 12.98
C ALA A 244 11.69 -0.37 12.55
N THR A 245 11.89 -1.27 13.51
CA THR A 245 11.68 -2.71 13.29
C THR A 245 10.20 -3.01 13.04
N TYR A 246 9.91 -4.12 12.35
CA TYR A 246 8.55 -4.63 12.15
C TYR A 246 7.71 -4.66 13.46
N SER A 247 8.30 -5.16 14.54
CA SER A 247 7.64 -5.26 15.85
C SER A 247 7.35 -3.90 16.47
N GLN A 248 8.25 -2.91 16.30
CA GLN A 248 8.01 -1.54 16.74
C GLN A 248 6.87 -0.89 15.97
N VAL A 249 6.81 -1.07 14.64
CA VAL A 249 5.71 -0.54 13.81
C VAL A 249 4.37 -1.16 14.23
N THR A 250 4.34 -2.47 14.48
CA THR A 250 3.13 -3.16 14.95
C THR A 250 2.68 -2.66 16.32
N ALA A 251 3.61 -2.50 17.27
CA ALA A 251 3.32 -1.98 18.60
C ALA A 251 2.85 -0.52 18.57
N LEU A 252 3.48 0.31 17.74
CA LEU A 252 3.11 1.70 17.50
C LEU A 252 1.69 1.81 16.93
N ALA A 253 1.37 1.04 15.88
CA ALA A 253 0.04 1.04 15.30
C ALA A 253 -1.03 0.64 16.34
N ARG A 254 -0.72 -0.30 17.24
CA ARG A 254 -1.62 -0.65 18.36
C ARG A 254 -1.76 0.50 19.35
N SER A 255 -0.69 1.22 19.67
CA SER A 255 -0.79 2.36 20.60
C SER A 255 -1.52 3.57 20.01
N LEU A 256 -1.53 3.72 18.69
CA LEU A 256 -2.18 4.83 17.97
C LEU A 256 -3.62 4.55 17.54
N THR A 257 -4.17 3.37 17.84
CA THR A 257 -5.52 2.97 17.39
C THR A 257 -6.42 2.60 18.57
N PRO A 258 -7.76 2.64 18.40
CA PRO A 258 -8.70 2.29 19.46
C PRO A 258 -8.49 0.87 19.99
N THR A 259 -8.89 0.61 21.24
CA THR A 259 -8.66 -0.69 21.92
C THR A 259 -9.28 -1.89 21.20
N ASP A 260 -10.40 -1.71 20.48
CA ASP A 260 -10.88 -2.74 19.54
C ASP A 260 -10.16 -2.60 18.21
N HIS A 261 -9.10 -3.39 18.07
CA HIS A 261 -8.22 -3.41 16.90
C HIS A 261 -8.77 -4.26 15.74
N THR A 262 -9.92 -4.92 15.89
CA THR A 262 -10.37 -5.96 14.95
C THR A 262 -10.59 -5.42 13.53
N GLN A 263 -11.19 -4.24 13.41
CA GLN A 263 -11.39 -3.61 12.10
C GLN A 263 -10.05 -3.30 11.43
N ILE A 264 -9.19 -2.56 12.13
CA ILE A 264 -7.92 -2.04 11.58
C ILE A 264 -6.92 -3.16 11.27
N PHE A 265 -6.81 -4.16 12.15
CA PHE A 265 -5.82 -5.23 12.03
C PHE A 265 -6.35 -6.51 11.37
N LYS A 266 -7.60 -6.52 10.87
CA LYS A 266 -8.17 -7.70 10.21
C LYS A 266 -9.29 -7.35 9.23
N SER A 267 -10.47 -6.97 9.75
CA SER A 267 -11.70 -7.01 8.95
C SER A 267 -11.74 -6.02 7.80
N THR A 268 -11.10 -4.85 7.94
CA THR A 268 -11.03 -3.87 6.85
C THR A 268 -10.25 -4.43 5.66
N ALA A 269 -9.07 -5.01 5.90
CA ALA A 269 -8.26 -5.61 4.83
C ALA A 269 -8.98 -6.80 4.17
N GLU A 270 -9.60 -7.69 4.97
CA GLU A 270 -10.39 -8.82 4.46
C GLU A 270 -11.54 -8.35 3.56
N SER A 271 -12.30 -7.35 3.99
CA SER A 271 -13.44 -6.83 3.23
C SER A 271 -13.02 -6.06 1.98
N VAL A 272 -11.98 -5.23 2.07
CA VAL A 272 -11.56 -4.36 0.96
C VAL A 272 -10.90 -5.16 -0.15
N TYR A 273 -9.99 -6.08 0.19
CA TYR A 273 -9.30 -6.91 -0.79
C TYR A 273 -10.02 -8.23 -1.13
N GLY A 274 -11.08 -8.58 -0.40
CA GLY A 274 -11.79 -9.85 -0.60
C GLY A 274 -10.98 -11.07 -0.18
N LEU A 275 -10.18 -10.94 0.89
CA LEU A 275 -9.30 -12.01 1.36
C LEU A 275 -10.13 -13.14 1.96
N THR A 276 -9.92 -14.37 1.49
CA THR A 276 -10.54 -15.57 2.07
C THR A 276 -9.73 -16.06 3.27
N SER A 277 -10.43 -16.67 4.24
CA SER A 277 -9.81 -17.27 5.44
C SER A 277 -9.15 -18.61 5.16
#